data_AF-A0A2V7FPP4-F1
#
_entry.id   AF-A0A2V7FPP4-F1
#
_cell.length_a   1.000
_cell.length_b   1.000
_cell.length_c   1.000
_cell.angle_alpha   90.00
_cell.angle_beta   90.00
_cell.angle_gamma   90.00
#
_symmetry.space_group_name_H-M   'P 1'
#
loop_
_entity.id
_entity.type
_entity.pdbx_description
1 polymer ?
#
loop_
_entity_poly.entity_id
_entity_poly.type
_entity_poly.pdbx_seq_one_letter_code
_entity_poly.pdbx_strand_id
1 'polypeptide(L)'
;MEPSRALYRFAGALEPLLAAPDAAAFERAWDAAHLDRVAWEALALARRENSAALEPALHAVDRRLLAVLERCRSFLDPHLVTFRVPELERCQHAAAAALAGARWGVAGLRTVISDTAAPLGRRYFAFLALAARHPEGAWPLFERYLVTPGAHHAFVAAAVEAARFYVGHADVLERLFHRIRGDQLLRRFLGPKILESLYVLAEQRTLPLFEELLVTGHTDPDVDCCEVTRALVAVRRLTGRVARSSKFADGDDPAVVRTLDDAERHFEATRDRIDQVVVI
;
A
#
# COMPACT_ATOMS: atom_id res chain seq x y z
N MET A 1 -12.71 -7.00 13.34
CA MET A 1 -13.86 -6.07 13.29
C MET A 1 -14.60 -6.34 11.98
N GLU A 2 -15.92 -6.45 12.00
CA GLU A 2 -16.70 -6.65 10.77
C GLU A 2 -16.62 -5.41 9.86
N PRO A 3 -16.33 -5.55 8.55
CA PRO A 3 -16.16 -4.41 7.65
C PRO A 3 -17.37 -3.47 7.60
N SER A 4 -18.60 -4.01 7.59
CA SER A 4 -19.84 -3.21 7.61
C SER A 4 -19.94 -2.33 8.86
N ARG A 5 -19.63 -2.88 10.03
CA ARG A 5 -19.65 -2.15 11.30
C ARG A 5 -18.59 -1.04 11.32
N ALA A 6 -17.40 -1.30 10.78
CA ALA A 6 -16.35 -0.30 10.67
C ALA A 6 -16.78 0.87 9.76
N LEU A 7 -17.40 0.58 8.62
CA LEU A 7 -17.93 1.58 7.69
C LEU A 7 -19.06 2.41 8.31
N TYR A 8 -20.02 1.79 9.02
CA TYR A 8 -21.06 2.56 9.70
C TYR A 8 -20.53 3.41 10.84
N ARG A 9 -19.50 2.93 11.57
CA ARG A 9 -18.79 3.74 12.57
C ARG A 9 -18.14 4.95 11.91
N PHE A 10 -17.49 4.76 10.76
CA PHE A 10 -16.89 5.86 10.00
C PHE A 10 -17.94 6.85 9.50
N ALA A 11 -19.05 6.37 8.91
CA ALA A 11 -20.17 7.21 8.51
C ALA A 11 -20.71 8.03 9.69
N GLY A 12 -20.89 7.42 10.86
CA GLY A 12 -21.33 8.12 12.07
C GLY A 12 -20.31 9.15 12.58
N ALA A 13 -19.01 8.87 12.44
CA ALA A 13 -17.94 9.80 12.80
C ALA A 13 -17.89 11.06 11.91
N LEU A 14 -18.51 11.02 10.72
CA LEU A 14 -18.62 12.19 9.83
C LEU A 14 -19.77 13.13 10.22
N GLU A 15 -20.77 12.66 11.00
CA GLU A 15 -21.94 13.48 11.36
C GLU A 15 -21.58 14.72 12.19
N PRO A 16 -20.72 14.66 13.22
CA PRO A 16 -20.33 15.85 13.97
C PRO A 16 -19.63 16.92 13.13
N LEU A 17 -18.91 16.51 12.07
CA LEU A 17 -18.22 17.42 11.15
C LEU A 17 -19.22 18.19 10.29
N LEU A 18 -20.31 17.54 9.87
CA LEU A 18 -21.40 18.21 9.14
C LEU A 18 -22.11 19.25 10.01
N ALA A 19 -22.26 18.97 11.30
CA ALA A 19 -22.92 19.84 12.27
C ALA A 19 -22.01 20.98 12.80
N ALA A 20 -20.72 20.95 12.50
CA ALA A 20 -19.77 21.95 13.00
C ALA A 20 -20.17 23.36 12.52
N PRO A 21 -20.34 24.35 13.43
CA PRO A 21 -20.73 25.72 13.05
C PRO A 21 -19.61 26.49 12.35
N ASP A 22 -18.35 26.18 12.67
CA ASP A 22 -17.15 26.87 12.18
C ASP A 22 -15.97 25.89 12.02
N ALA A 23 -14.87 26.39 11.46
CA ALA A 23 -13.66 25.60 11.21
C ALA A 23 -13.02 25.06 12.50
N ALA A 24 -13.06 25.82 13.59
CA ALA A 24 -12.47 25.38 14.86
C ALA A 24 -13.28 24.23 15.48
N ALA A 25 -14.61 24.28 15.39
CA ALA A 25 -15.49 23.19 15.80
C ALA A 25 -15.33 21.96 14.91
N PHE A 26 -15.09 22.16 13.61
CA PHE A 26 -14.80 21.08 12.67
C PHE A 26 -13.52 20.33 13.06
N GLU A 27 -12.42 21.04 13.32
CA GLU A 27 -11.15 20.42 13.75
C GLU A 27 -11.31 19.69 15.09
N ARG A 28 -12.00 20.28 16.07
CA ARG A 28 -12.28 19.57 17.34
C ARG A 28 -13.07 18.28 17.13
N ALA A 29 -14.06 18.30 16.23
CA ALA A 29 -14.84 17.12 15.90
C ALA A 29 -14.01 16.05 15.17
N TRP A 30 -13.12 16.48 14.26
CA TRP A 30 -12.17 15.61 13.58
C TRP A 30 -11.26 14.86 14.56
N ASP A 31 -10.63 15.61 15.47
CA ASP A 31 -9.69 15.07 16.45
C ASP A 31 -10.38 14.16 17.47
N ALA A 32 -11.55 14.58 17.98
CA ALA A 32 -12.32 13.79 18.94
C ALA A 32 -12.80 12.46 18.34
N ALA A 33 -13.09 12.42 17.04
CA ALA A 33 -13.46 11.20 16.33
C ALA A 33 -12.26 10.33 15.96
N HIS A 34 -11.02 10.84 16.08
CA HIS A 34 -9.81 10.24 15.52
C HIS A 34 -10.00 9.87 14.04
N LEU A 35 -10.50 10.82 13.24
CA LEU A 35 -11.07 10.51 11.93
C LEU A 35 -10.07 9.85 10.99
N ASP A 36 -8.80 10.28 10.97
CA ASP A 36 -7.75 9.69 10.13
C ASP A 36 -7.66 8.18 10.34
N ARG A 37 -7.63 7.75 11.61
CA ARG A 37 -7.55 6.33 11.97
C ARG A 37 -8.82 5.58 11.61
N VAL A 38 -9.99 6.12 11.98
CA VAL A 38 -11.28 5.47 11.74
C VAL A 38 -11.56 5.30 10.25
N ALA A 39 -11.23 6.32 9.44
CA ALA A 39 -11.40 6.29 7.99
C ALA A 39 -10.55 5.20 7.35
N TRP A 40 -9.24 5.21 7.59
CA TRP A 40 -8.33 4.28 6.92
C TRP A 40 -8.47 2.84 7.42
N GLU A 41 -8.79 2.62 8.70
CA GLU A 41 -9.12 1.27 9.19
C GLU A 41 -10.37 0.71 8.46
N ALA A 42 -11.45 1.49 8.36
CA ALA A 42 -12.68 1.05 7.70
C ALA A 42 -12.49 0.83 6.19
N LEU A 43 -11.82 1.75 5.51
CA LEU A 43 -11.58 1.68 4.07
C LEU A 43 -10.59 0.57 3.70
N ALA A 44 -9.57 0.29 4.53
CA ALA A 44 -8.67 -0.84 4.33
C ALA A 44 -9.38 -2.20 4.44
N LEU A 45 -10.33 -2.33 5.36
CA LEU A 45 -11.18 -3.53 5.47
C LEU A 45 -12.07 -3.67 4.22
N ALA A 46 -12.77 -2.61 3.83
CA ALA A 46 -13.66 -2.64 2.67
C ALA A 46 -12.92 -2.91 1.34
N ARG A 47 -11.68 -2.43 1.21
CA ARG A 47 -10.83 -2.64 0.03
C ARG A 47 -10.59 -4.12 -0.26
N ARG A 48 -10.33 -4.90 0.80
CA ARG A 48 -10.01 -6.34 0.73
C ARG A 48 -11.26 -7.19 0.48
N GLU A 49 -12.42 -6.72 0.95
CA GLU A 49 -13.68 -7.45 0.86
C GLU A 49 -14.24 -7.45 -0.57
N ASN A 50 -14.75 -8.58 -1.04
CA ASN A 50 -15.43 -8.71 -2.34
C ASN A 50 -16.90 -9.11 -2.14
N SER A 51 -17.65 -8.27 -1.43
CA SER A 51 -19.03 -8.55 -1.05
C SER A 51 -19.96 -7.38 -1.33
N ALA A 52 -21.06 -7.66 -2.05
CA ALA A 52 -22.14 -6.71 -2.28
C ALA A 52 -22.87 -6.30 -0.98
N ALA A 53 -22.72 -7.08 0.11
CA ALA A 53 -23.29 -6.75 1.41
C ALA A 53 -22.74 -5.43 1.98
N LEU A 54 -21.54 -5.00 1.55
CA LEU A 54 -20.95 -3.73 1.97
C LEU A 54 -21.55 -2.51 1.24
N GLU A 55 -22.27 -2.72 0.14
CA GLU A 55 -22.78 -1.64 -0.71
C GLU A 55 -23.56 -0.56 0.09
N PRO A 56 -24.53 -0.91 0.96
CA PRO A 56 -25.28 0.12 1.69
C PRO A 56 -24.40 0.96 2.62
N ALA A 57 -23.45 0.33 3.30
CA ALA A 57 -22.53 1.01 4.22
C ALA A 57 -21.55 1.91 3.45
N LEU A 58 -20.99 1.42 2.32
CA LEU A 58 -20.12 2.20 1.45
C LEU A 58 -20.84 3.38 0.80
N HIS A 59 -22.09 3.19 0.37
CA HIS A 59 -22.91 4.27 -0.16
C HIS A 59 -23.19 5.36 0.89
N ALA A 60 -23.44 4.95 2.14
CA ALA A 60 -23.63 5.87 3.25
C ALA A 60 -22.37 6.69 3.58
N VAL A 61 -21.18 6.06 3.51
CA VAL A 61 -19.87 6.72 3.68
C VAL A 61 -19.59 7.69 2.53
N ASP A 62 -19.73 7.24 1.28
CA ASP A 62 -19.43 8.05 0.09
C ASP A 62 -20.27 9.34 0.05
N ARG A 63 -21.59 9.22 0.30
CA ARG A 63 -22.47 10.40 0.38
C ARG A 63 -22.07 11.38 1.48
N ARG A 64 -21.70 10.88 2.65
CA ARG A 64 -21.29 11.73 3.78
C ARG A 64 -19.95 12.41 3.53
N LEU A 65 -19.00 11.71 2.93
CA LEU A 65 -17.72 12.29 2.55
C LEU A 65 -17.89 13.45 1.58
N LEU A 66 -18.75 13.29 0.57
CA LEU A 66 -19.07 14.39 -0.36
C LEU A 66 -19.69 15.59 0.37
N ALA A 67 -20.65 15.36 1.27
CA ALA A 67 -21.26 16.43 2.06
C ALA A 67 -20.24 17.12 3.01
N VAL A 68 -19.36 16.35 3.64
CA VAL A 68 -18.29 16.90 4.51
C VAL A 68 -17.28 17.69 3.70
N LEU A 69 -16.93 17.25 2.48
CA LEU A 69 -16.06 17.99 1.57
C LEU A 69 -16.65 19.35 1.19
N GLU A 70 -17.93 19.38 0.82
CA GLU A 70 -18.65 20.63 0.53
C GLU A 70 -18.68 21.55 1.76
N ARG A 71 -18.99 20.99 2.94
CA ARG A 71 -18.99 21.74 4.20
C ARG A 71 -17.62 22.31 4.53
N CYS A 72 -16.57 21.49 4.42
CA CYS A 72 -15.19 21.87 4.70
C CYS A 72 -14.74 23.03 3.80
N ARG A 73 -15.02 22.95 2.50
CA ARG A 73 -14.73 24.02 1.52
C ARG A 73 -15.51 25.32 1.80
N SER A 74 -16.69 25.24 2.43
CA SER A 74 -17.50 26.42 2.76
C SER A 74 -16.89 27.31 3.84
N PHE A 75 -15.99 26.79 4.69
CA PHE A 75 -15.35 27.58 5.74
C PHE A 75 -14.25 28.50 5.21
N LEU A 76 -13.67 28.18 4.04
CA LEU A 76 -12.52 28.88 3.43
C LEU A 76 -11.32 29.04 4.39
N ASP A 77 -11.26 28.21 5.44
CA ASP A 77 -10.16 28.21 6.40
C ASP A 77 -8.89 27.61 5.76
N PRO A 78 -7.73 28.29 5.83
CA PRO A 78 -6.51 27.83 5.17
C PRO A 78 -6.03 26.45 5.63
N HIS A 79 -6.18 26.12 6.92
CA HIS A 79 -5.75 24.83 7.45
C HIS A 79 -6.65 23.72 6.91
N LEU A 80 -7.97 23.92 6.93
CA LEU A 80 -8.93 22.96 6.37
C LEU A 80 -8.70 22.72 4.87
N VAL A 81 -8.53 23.79 4.09
CA VAL A 81 -8.31 23.69 2.64
C VAL A 81 -6.99 22.99 2.32
N THR A 82 -5.94 23.26 3.10
CA THR A 82 -4.60 22.71 2.82
C THR A 82 -4.47 21.25 3.28
N PHE A 83 -5.08 20.87 4.40
CA PHE A 83 -4.82 19.57 5.03
C PHE A 83 -6.03 18.64 5.09
N ARG A 84 -7.23 19.14 5.38
CA ARG A 84 -8.42 18.29 5.54
C ARG A 84 -9.12 17.99 4.22
N VAL A 85 -9.20 18.96 3.32
CA VAL A 85 -9.83 18.74 2.00
C VAL A 85 -9.10 17.64 1.22
N PRO A 86 -7.76 17.64 1.06
CA PRO A 86 -7.07 16.55 0.36
C PRO A 86 -7.26 15.20 1.03
N GLU A 87 -7.28 15.15 2.36
CA GLU A 87 -7.47 13.92 3.12
C GLU A 87 -8.88 13.33 2.93
N LEU A 88 -9.91 14.18 2.99
CA LEU A 88 -11.28 13.80 2.70
C LEU A 88 -11.48 13.38 1.23
N GLU A 89 -10.79 14.03 0.28
CA GLU A 89 -10.80 13.65 -1.13
C GLU A 89 -10.20 12.26 -1.34
N ARG A 90 -9.07 11.96 -0.67
CA ARG A 90 -8.48 10.61 -0.66
C ARG A 90 -9.45 9.58 -0.10
N CYS A 91 -10.08 9.87 1.04
CA CYS A 91 -11.10 9.00 1.62
C CYS A 91 -12.29 8.79 0.65
N GLN A 92 -12.75 9.84 -0.03
CA GLN A 92 -13.85 9.79 -0.99
C GLN A 92 -13.48 8.90 -2.19
N HIS A 93 -12.28 9.07 -2.75
CA HIS A 93 -11.81 8.25 -3.84
C HIS A 93 -11.67 6.77 -3.47
N ALA A 94 -11.18 6.48 -2.26
CA ALA A 94 -11.11 5.13 -1.72
C ALA A 94 -12.51 4.52 -1.50
N ALA A 95 -13.45 5.28 -0.92
CA ALA A 95 -14.83 4.85 -0.73
C ALA A 95 -15.54 4.56 -2.05
N ALA A 96 -15.38 5.44 -3.06
CA ALA A 96 -15.96 5.26 -4.38
C ALA A 96 -15.38 4.03 -5.11
N ALA A 97 -14.07 3.82 -5.02
CA ALA A 97 -13.43 2.62 -5.58
C ALA A 97 -13.90 1.33 -4.89
N ALA A 98 -13.98 1.34 -3.55
CA ALA A 98 -14.50 0.22 -2.77
C ALA A 98 -15.97 -0.06 -3.10
N LEU A 99 -16.80 0.98 -3.25
CA LEU A 99 -18.20 0.86 -3.66
C LEU A 99 -18.33 0.21 -5.04
N ALA A 100 -17.49 0.61 -6.01
CA ALA A 100 -17.47 -0.03 -7.31
C ALA A 100 -17.06 -1.51 -7.22
N GLY A 101 -16.06 -1.82 -6.40
CA GLY A 101 -15.63 -3.18 -6.13
C GLY A 101 -16.66 -4.02 -5.37
N ALA A 102 -17.52 -3.43 -4.54
CA ALA A 102 -18.59 -4.13 -3.85
C ALA A 102 -19.77 -4.45 -4.79
N ARG A 103 -20.14 -3.51 -5.66
CA ARG A 103 -21.26 -3.65 -6.61
C ARG A 103 -20.98 -4.58 -7.77
N TRP A 104 -19.78 -4.47 -8.34
CA TRP A 104 -19.46 -5.10 -9.64
C TRP A 104 -18.19 -5.95 -9.58
N GLY A 105 -17.65 -6.19 -8.38
CA GLY A 105 -16.48 -7.03 -8.17
C GLY A 105 -15.25 -6.57 -8.96
N VAL A 106 -14.48 -7.55 -9.43
CA VAL A 106 -13.26 -7.34 -10.23
C VAL A 106 -13.54 -6.58 -11.53
N ALA A 107 -14.68 -6.82 -12.17
CA ALA A 107 -15.06 -6.14 -13.41
C ALA A 107 -15.21 -4.62 -13.18
N GLY A 108 -15.92 -4.23 -12.12
CA GLY A 108 -16.06 -2.82 -11.74
C GLY A 108 -14.73 -2.14 -11.48
N LEU A 109 -13.84 -2.80 -10.73
CA LEU A 109 -12.49 -2.26 -10.47
C LEU A 109 -11.70 -2.06 -11.78
N ARG A 110 -11.71 -3.04 -12.69
CA ARG A 110 -11.02 -2.93 -13.99
C ARG A 110 -11.57 -1.80 -14.85
N THR A 111 -12.88 -1.58 -14.84
CA THR A 111 -13.52 -0.44 -15.53
C THR A 111 -13.03 0.88 -14.96
N VAL A 112 -13.03 1.04 -13.63
CA VAL A 112 -12.52 2.27 -12.98
C VAL A 112 -11.05 2.52 -13.30
N ILE A 113 -10.21 1.49 -13.26
CA ILE A 113 -8.77 1.62 -13.55
C ILE A 113 -8.54 2.10 -15.00
N SER A 114 -9.34 1.59 -15.93
CA SER A 114 -9.21 1.84 -17.37
C SER A 114 -9.85 3.15 -17.80
N ASP A 115 -10.75 3.73 -16.99
CA ASP A 115 -11.37 5.02 -17.24
C ASP A 115 -10.37 6.16 -17.07
N THR A 116 -9.88 6.71 -18.18
CA THR A 116 -8.93 7.83 -18.18
C THR A 116 -9.56 9.16 -17.80
N ALA A 117 -10.90 9.27 -17.79
CA ALA A 117 -11.61 10.46 -17.33
C ALA A 117 -11.85 10.45 -15.81
N ALA A 118 -11.72 9.29 -15.15
CA ALA A 118 -11.81 9.20 -13.70
C ALA A 118 -10.63 9.91 -13.00
N PRO A 119 -10.86 10.53 -11.83
CA PRO A 119 -9.79 11.11 -11.02
C PRO A 119 -8.68 10.10 -10.73
N LEU A 120 -7.41 10.54 -10.81
CA LEU A 120 -6.24 9.66 -10.62
C LEU A 120 -6.30 8.89 -9.30
N GLY A 121 -6.70 9.55 -8.21
CA GLY A 121 -6.86 8.91 -6.89
C GLY A 121 -7.89 7.79 -6.90
N ARG A 122 -9.02 7.95 -7.59
CA ARG A 122 -10.05 6.90 -7.70
C ARG A 122 -9.52 5.69 -8.47
N ARG A 123 -8.80 5.93 -9.57
CA ARG A 123 -8.15 4.88 -10.36
C ARG A 123 -7.10 4.15 -9.52
N TYR A 124 -6.31 4.89 -8.74
CA TYR A 124 -5.30 4.34 -7.84
C TYR A 124 -5.93 3.43 -6.78
N PHE A 125 -6.98 3.88 -6.08
CA PHE A 125 -7.63 3.05 -5.06
C PHE A 125 -8.34 1.83 -5.65
N ALA A 126 -8.87 1.91 -6.87
CA ALA A 126 -9.41 0.75 -7.57
C ALA A 126 -8.30 -0.26 -7.93
N PHE A 127 -7.14 0.24 -8.38
CA PHE A 127 -5.95 -0.57 -8.64
C PHE A 127 -5.43 -1.25 -7.36
N LEU A 128 -5.37 -0.51 -6.26
CA LEU A 128 -4.97 -1.02 -4.95
C LEU A 128 -5.97 -2.05 -4.40
N ALA A 129 -7.28 -1.86 -4.62
CA ALA A 129 -8.29 -2.85 -4.27
C ALA A 129 -8.12 -4.14 -5.09
N LEU A 130 -7.83 -4.02 -6.38
CA LEU A 130 -7.56 -5.17 -7.23
C LEU A 130 -6.29 -5.92 -6.77
N ALA A 131 -5.23 -5.19 -6.42
CA ALA A 131 -4.01 -5.76 -5.86
C ALA A 131 -4.30 -6.52 -4.57
N ALA A 132 -5.04 -5.90 -3.64
CA ALA A 132 -5.38 -6.50 -2.34
C ALA A 132 -6.22 -7.77 -2.46
N ARG A 133 -7.07 -7.86 -3.49
CA ARG A 133 -7.91 -9.03 -3.78
C ARG A 133 -7.21 -10.10 -4.63
N HIS A 134 -6.12 -9.73 -5.30
CA HIS A 134 -5.27 -10.60 -6.13
C HIS A 134 -6.04 -11.65 -6.96
N PRO A 135 -7.06 -11.26 -7.76
CA PRO A 135 -7.85 -12.23 -8.50
C PRO A 135 -7.05 -12.89 -9.62
N GLU A 136 -7.40 -14.14 -9.93
CA GLU A 136 -6.79 -14.89 -11.03
C GLU A 136 -6.83 -14.09 -12.35
N GLY A 137 -5.73 -14.13 -13.09
CA GLY A 137 -5.59 -13.44 -14.38
C GLY A 137 -5.50 -11.91 -14.31
N ALA A 138 -5.31 -11.29 -13.14
CA ALA A 138 -5.04 -9.86 -13.06
C ALA A 138 -3.56 -9.48 -13.30
N TRP A 139 -2.64 -10.44 -13.29
CA TRP A 139 -1.21 -10.20 -13.52
C TRP A 139 -0.89 -9.32 -14.74
N PRO A 140 -1.45 -9.55 -15.96
CA PRO A 140 -1.11 -8.75 -17.14
C PRO A 140 -1.38 -7.25 -16.98
N LEU A 141 -2.31 -6.87 -16.08
CA LEU A 141 -2.55 -5.48 -15.75
C LEU A 141 -1.42 -4.91 -14.90
N PHE A 142 -1.00 -5.61 -13.83
CA PHE A 142 0.09 -5.18 -12.95
C PHE A 142 1.42 -5.11 -13.71
N GLU A 143 1.74 -6.15 -14.48
CA GLU A 143 2.95 -6.23 -15.29
C GLU A 143 3.10 -5.01 -16.20
N ARG A 144 2.01 -4.58 -16.85
CA ARG A 144 2.01 -3.38 -17.71
C ARG A 144 2.58 -2.16 -16.99
N TYR A 145 2.18 -1.92 -15.75
CA TYR A 145 2.69 -0.78 -14.97
C TYR A 145 4.16 -0.96 -14.56
N LEU A 146 4.62 -2.18 -14.34
CA LEU A 146 6.02 -2.46 -13.99
C LEU A 146 6.97 -2.29 -15.20
N VAL A 147 6.52 -2.70 -16.39
CA VAL A 147 7.36 -2.67 -17.60
C VAL A 147 7.33 -1.32 -18.30
N THR A 148 6.24 -0.56 -18.23
CA THR A 148 6.11 0.74 -18.90
C THR A 148 6.98 1.81 -18.22
N PRO A 149 7.98 2.37 -18.90
CA PRO A 149 8.75 3.51 -18.39
C PRO A 149 7.84 4.72 -18.14
N GLY A 150 8.07 5.44 -17.04
CA GLY A 150 7.28 6.63 -16.69
C GLY A 150 5.87 6.33 -16.16
N ALA A 151 5.52 5.06 -15.91
CA ALA A 151 4.30 4.72 -15.19
C ALA A 151 4.28 5.41 -13.82
N HIS A 152 3.12 5.87 -13.39
CA HIS A 152 2.98 6.62 -12.14
C HIS A 152 3.43 5.77 -10.95
N HIS A 153 4.38 6.26 -10.17
CA HIS A 153 5.09 5.51 -9.12
C HIS A 153 4.15 4.86 -8.07
N ALA A 154 3.03 5.51 -7.73
CA ALA A 154 2.02 4.91 -6.85
C ALA A 154 1.42 3.60 -7.40
N PHE A 155 1.14 3.53 -8.71
CA PHE A 155 0.65 2.31 -9.35
C PHE A 155 1.76 1.26 -9.45
N VAL A 156 2.99 1.69 -9.74
CA VAL A 156 4.17 0.81 -9.74
C VAL A 156 4.35 0.16 -8.37
N ALA A 157 4.29 0.92 -7.29
CA ALA A 157 4.39 0.40 -5.93
C ALA A 157 3.30 -0.63 -5.60
N ALA A 158 2.04 -0.34 -5.93
CA ALA A 158 0.95 -1.28 -5.74
C ALA A 158 1.11 -2.55 -6.61
N ALA A 159 1.62 -2.41 -7.83
CA ALA A 159 1.89 -3.54 -8.72
C ALA A 159 3.06 -4.42 -8.24
N VAL A 160 4.10 -3.79 -7.67
CA VAL A 160 5.22 -4.49 -7.04
C VAL A 160 4.70 -5.36 -5.90
N GLU A 161 3.94 -4.77 -4.98
CA GLU A 161 3.39 -5.52 -3.84
C GLU A 161 2.36 -6.58 -4.25
N ALA A 162 1.65 -6.38 -5.37
CA ALA A 162 0.76 -7.39 -5.93
C ALA A 162 1.53 -8.58 -6.50
N ALA A 163 2.75 -8.37 -7.02
CA ALA A 163 3.52 -9.39 -7.74
C ALA A 163 3.80 -10.64 -6.91
N ARG A 164 3.95 -10.52 -5.59
CA ARG A 164 4.18 -11.69 -4.70
C ARG A 164 3.02 -12.69 -4.65
N PHE A 165 1.84 -12.32 -5.15
CA PHE A 165 0.69 -13.21 -5.27
C PHE A 165 0.59 -13.89 -6.63
N TYR A 166 1.52 -13.60 -7.57
CA TYR A 166 1.58 -14.18 -8.90
C TYR A 166 2.95 -14.83 -9.13
N VAL A 167 3.03 -16.14 -8.89
CA VAL A 167 4.27 -16.94 -8.97
C VAL A 167 4.83 -16.97 -10.40
N GLY A 168 6.16 -16.95 -10.55
CA GLY A 168 6.84 -17.10 -11.83
C GLY A 168 7.19 -15.78 -12.52
N HIS A 169 7.16 -14.67 -11.79
CA HIS A 169 7.31 -13.33 -12.34
C HIS A 169 8.41 -12.50 -11.65
N ALA A 170 9.32 -13.15 -10.90
CA ALA A 170 10.41 -12.45 -10.23
C ALA A 170 11.37 -11.72 -11.21
N ASP A 171 11.45 -12.11 -12.49
CA ASP A 171 12.23 -11.35 -13.50
C ASP A 171 11.76 -9.92 -13.65
N VAL A 172 10.45 -9.71 -13.62
CA VAL A 172 9.88 -8.39 -13.85
C VAL A 172 10.33 -7.45 -12.74
N LEU A 173 10.37 -7.95 -11.50
CA LEU A 173 10.83 -7.23 -10.32
C LEU A 173 12.35 -7.02 -10.31
N GLU A 174 13.15 -8.04 -10.66
CA GLU A 174 14.61 -7.89 -10.81
C GLU A 174 14.98 -6.82 -11.84
N ARG A 175 14.35 -6.87 -13.03
CA ARG A 175 14.56 -5.86 -14.08
C ARG A 175 14.16 -4.47 -13.62
N LEU A 176 13.05 -4.35 -12.88
CA LEU A 176 12.63 -3.08 -12.31
C LEU A 176 13.66 -2.57 -11.29
N PHE A 177 14.15 -3.43 -10.40
CA PHE A 177 15.17 -3.06 -9.41
C PHE A 177 16.43 -2.52 -10.09
N HIS A 178 16.96 -3.24 -11.08
CA HIS A 178 18.14 -2.78 -11.83
C HIS A 178 17.91 -1.46 -12.55
N ARG A 179 16.71 -1.24 -13.12
CA ARG A 179 16.35 0.02 -13.79
C ARG A 179 16.38 1.20 -12.83
N ILE A 180 15.87 1.03 -11.59
CA ILE A 180 15.78 2.13 -10.63
C ILE A 180 17.03 2.26 -9.75
N ARG A 181 17.97 1.31 -9.77
CA ARG A 181 19.05 1.22 -8.78
C ARG A 181 19.95 2.45 -8.72
N GLY A 182 20.10 3.16 -9.84
CA GLY A 182 20.86 4.41 -9.96
C GLY A 182 20.10 5.66 -9.54
N ASP A 183 18.77 5.58 -9.42
CA ASP A 183 17.93 6.68 -8.92
C ASP A 183 17.70 6.49 -7.42
N GLN A 184 18.33 7.33 -6.61
CA GLN A 184 18.26 7.22 -5.15
C GLN A 184 16.85 7.42 -4.59
N LEU A 185 16.04 8.29 -5.21
CA LEU A 185 14.68 8.56 -4.75
C LEU A 185 13.77 7.37 -5.05
N LEU A 186 13.82 6.86 -6.29
CA LEU A 186 13.05 5.68 -6.67
C LEU A 186 13.51 4.43 -5.93
N ARG A 187 14.82 4.24 -5.73
CA ARG A 187 15.34 3.09 -4.97
C ARG A 187 14.91 3.14 -3.50
N ARG A 188 14.94 4.32 -2.86
CA ARG A 188 14.44 4.47 -1.49
C ARG A 188 12.95 4.19 -1.38
N PHE A 189 12.17 4.59 -2.38
CA PHE A 189 10.72 4.43 -2.38
C PHE A 189 10.24 3.01 -2.77
N LEU A 190 10.77 2.44 -3.86
CA LEU A 190 10.35 1.16 -4.42
C LEU A 190 11.22 -0.02 -4.01
N GLY A 191 12.50 0.21 -3.68
CA GLY A 191 13.46 -0.84 -3.34
C GLY A 191 12.97 -1.78 -2.24
N PRO A 192 12.55 -1.27 -1.06
CA PRO A 192 12.01 -2.09 0.01
C PRO A 192 10.86 -3.00 -0.45
N LYS A 193 9.89 -2.44 -1.20
CA LYS A 193 8.71 -3.16 -1.70
C LYS A 193 9.07 -4.24 -2.73
N ILE A 194 10.04 -3.95 -3.60
CA ILE A 194 10.54 -4.90 -4.59
C ILE A 194 11.22 -6.07 -3.89
N LEU A 195 12.13 -5.77 -2.96
CA LEU A 195 12.88 -6.81 -2.24
C LEU A 195 11.97 -7.63 -1.33
N GLU A 196 10.96 -7.03 -0.72
CA GLU A 196 9.92 -7.77 0.02
C GLU A 196 9.17 -8.73 -0.90
N SER A 197 8.74 -8.28 -2.08
CA SER A 197 8.00 -9.13 -3.02
C SER A 197 8.86 -10.27 -3.57
N LEU A 198 10.13 -9.98 -3.88
CA LEU A 198 11.12 -11.00 -4.28
C LEU A 198 11.40 -12.01 -3.15
N TYR A 199 11.49 -11.54 -1.91
CA TYR A 199 11.65 -12.41 -0.73
C TYR A 199 10.48 -13.38 -0.58
N VAL A 200 9.23 -12.91 -0.77
CA VAL A 200 8.04 -13.75 -0.68
C VAL A 200 7.94 -14.75 -1.83
N LEU A 201 8.27 -14.33 -3.07
CA LEU A 201 8.32 -15.22 -4.23
C LEU A 201 9.34 -16.35 -4.05
N ALA A 202 10.47 -16.06 -3.39
CA ALA A 202 11.51 -17.02 -3.04
C ALA A 202 12.00 -17.88 -4.23
N GLU A 203 12.07 -17.28 -5.43
CA GLU A 203 12.52 -17.97 -6.64
C GLU A 203 14.06 -17.99 -6.69
N GLN A 204 14.68 -19.15 -6.95
CA GLN A 204 16.16 -19.29 -6.95
C GLN A 204 16.90 -18.31 -7.86
N ARG A 205 16.26 -17.88 -8.94
CA ARG A 205 16.79 -16.87 -9.87
C ARG A 205 17.12 -15.52 -9.23
N THR A 206 16.51 -15.17 -8.09
CA THR A 206 16.73 -13.89 -7.41
C THR A 206 17.98 -13.92 -6.54
N LEU A 207 18.58 -15.11 -6.33
CA LEU A 207 19.75 -15.30 -5.49
C LEU A 207 20.93 -14.39 -5.88
N PRO A 208 21.32 -14.26 -7.16
CA PRO A 208 22.43 -13.38 -7.55
C PRO A 208 22.20 -11.92 -7.18
N LEU A 209 20.95 -11.43 -7.28
CA LEU A 209 20.60 -10.07 -6.86
C LEU A 209 20.80 -9.90 -5.35
N PHE A 210 20.31 -10.85 -4.53
CA PHE A 210 20.48 -10.76 -3.09
C PHE A 210 21.96 -10.88 -2.68
N GLU A 211 22.73 -11.76 -3.30
CA GLU A 211 24.18 -11.87 -3.06
C GLU A 211 24.92 -10.57 -3.40
N GLU A 212 24.56 -9.90 -4.50
CA GLU A 212 25.11 -8.60 -4.86
C GLU A 212 24.79 -7.52 -3.82
N LEU A 213 23.59 -7.56 -3.22
CA LEU A 213 23.17 -6.63 -2.18
C LEU A 213 23.93 -6.84 -0.86
N LEU A 214 24.51 -8.01 -0.60
CA LEU A 214 25.38 -8.22 0.57
C LEU A 214 26.65 -7.34 0.55
N VAL A 215 27.03 -6.87 -0.65
CA VAL A 215 28.18 -5.97 -0.87
C VAL A 215 27.71 -4.54 -1.12
N THR A 216 26.71 -4.37 -2.00
CA THR A 216 26.31 -3.07 -2.55
C THR A 216 25.03 -2.48 -1.94
N GLY A 217 24.30 -3.27 -1.15
CA GLY A 217 22.98 -2.90 -0.62
C GLY A 217 23.07 -1.80 0.44
N HIS A 218 22.03 -0.97 0.55
CA HIS A 218 21.96 0.05 1.59
C HIS A 218 21.68 -0.58 2.97
N THR A 219 22.33 -0.01 3.98
CA THR A 219 22.04 -0.29 5.39
C THR A 219 21.16 0.82 5.93
N ASP A 220 20.13 0.46 6.69
CA ASP A 220 19.20 1.41 7.32
C ASP A 220 18.90 0.94 8.76
N PRO A 221 18.76 1.85 9.74
CA PRO A 221 18.27 1.48 11.07
C PRO A 221 16.87 0.83 11.05
N ASP A 222 16.03 1.19 10.10
CA ASP A 222 14.77 0.53 9.83
C ASP A 222 15.00 -0.76 9.04
N VAL A 223 14.61 -1.89 9.65
CA VAL A 223 14.77 -3.22 9.08
C VAL A 223 13.98 -3.41 7.79
N ASP A 224 12.86 -2.71 7.63
CA ASP A 224 12.06 -2.77 6.39
C ASP A 224 12.77 -2.07 5.23
N CYS A 225 13.56 -1.03 5.53
CA CYS A 225 14.32 -0.26 4.56
C CYS A 225 15.75 -0.80 4.33
N CYS A 226 16.25 -1.68 5.21
CA CYS A 226 17.60 -2.22 5.13
C CYS A 226 17.73 -3.34 4.07
N GLU A 227 18.24 -2.98 2.89
CA GLU A 227 18.44 -3.92 1.77
C GLU A 227 19.38 -5.07 2.15
N VAL A 228 20.43 -4.80 2.94
CA VAL A 228 21.41 -5.83 3.33
C VAL A 228 20.80 -6.83 4.31
N THR A 229 20.02 -6.37 5.30
CA THR A 229 19.32 -7.29 6.22
C THR A 229 18.32 -8.15 5.45
N ARG A 230 17.54 -7.56 4.54
CA ARG A 230 16.62 -8.31 3.67
C ARG A 230 17.37 -9.35 2.82
N ALA A 231 18.50 -8.97 2.24
CA ALA A 231 19.33 -9.86 1.43
C ALA A 231 19.93 -11.02 2.25
N LEU A 232 20.42 -10.77 3.47
CA LEU A 232 20.93 -11.82 4.35
C LEU A 232 19.84 -12.85 4.68
N VAL A 233 18.64 -12.38 5.04
CA VAL A 233 17.50 -13.27 5.34
C VAL A 233 17.06 -14.03 4.08
N ALA A 234 17.01 -13.37 2.91
CA ALA A 234 16.63 -14.02 1.65
C ALA A 234 17.64 -15.08 1.21
N VAL A 235 18.96 -14.81 1.28
CA VAL A 235 20.00 -15.78 0.97
C VAL A 235 19.94 -16.96 1.93
N ARG A 236 19.75 -16.71 3.23
CA ARG A 236 19.56 -17.77 4.23
C ARG A 236 18.37 -18.66 3.89
N ARG A 237 17.24 -18.07 3.53
CA ARG A 237 16.03 -18.81 3.12
C ARG A 237 16.25 -19.65 1.86
N LEU A 238 16.94 -19.12 0.86
CA LEU A 238 17.16 -19.79 -0.44
C LEU A 238 18.25 -20.88 -0.39
N THR A 239 19.22 -20.76 0.52
CA THR A 239 20.42 -21.62 0.52
C THR A 239 20.60 -22.46 1.79
N GLY A 240 19.86 -22.12 2.87
CA GLY A 240 20.02 -22.71 4.20
C GLY A 240 21.26 -22.24 4.97
N ARG A 241 21.98 -21.20 4.50
CA ARG A 241 23.24 -20.72 5.10
C ARG A 241 23.24 -19.22 5.32
N VAL A 242 23.86 -18.76 6.41
CA VAL A 242 24.12 -17.33 6.62
C VAL A 242 25.31 -16.92 5.76
N ALA A 243 25.07 -16.07 4.76
CA ALA A 243 26.13 -15.56 3.90
C ALA A 243 26.94 -14.46 4.59
N ARG A 244 28.20 -14.30 4.16
CA ARG A 244 29.03 -13.18 4.61
C ARG A 244 28.57 -11.89 3.98
N SER A 245 28.55 -10.80 4.74
CA SER A 245 28.35 -9.44 4.25
C SER A 245 29.59 -8.60 4.53
N SER A 246 29.91 -7.66 3.64
CA SER A 246 30.97 -6.67 3.90
C SER A 246 30.58 -5.62 4.94
N LYS A 247 29.31 -5.60 5.37
CA LYS A 247 28.73 -4.55 6.23
C LYS A 247 28.29 -5.04 7.62
N PHE A 248 28.29 -6.35 7.84
CA PHE A 248 27.97 -6.96 9.13
C PHE A 248 29.16 -7.78 9.64
N ALA A 249 29.22 -7.99 10.96
CA ALA A 249 30.18 -8.88 11.59
C ALA A 249 29.99 -10.33 11.11
N ASP A 250 30.94 -11.21 11.47
CA ASP A 250 30.95 -12.59 10.97
C ASP A 250 29.62 -13.32 11.26
N GLY A 251 29.17 -14.13 10.30
CA GLY A 251 27.81 -14.69 10.28
C GLY A 251 27.49 -15.66 11.43
N ASP A 252 28.52 -16.16 12.12
CA ASP A 252 28.42 -17.05 13.27
C ASP A 252 28.32 -16.30 14.61
N ASP A 253 28.37 -14.97 14.61
CA ASP A 253 28.15 -14.18 15.82
C ASP A 253 26.70 -14.38 16.32
N PRO A 254 26.50 -14.87 17.56
CA PRO A 254 25.17 -15.07 18.13
C PRO A 254 24.26 -13.82 18.11
N ALA A 255 24.83 -12.62 18.15
CA ALA A 255 24.08 -11.38 18.04
C ALA A 255 23.54 -11.11 16.63
N VAL A 256 24.34 -11.44 15.60
CA VAL A 256 23.93 -11.33 14.19
C VAL A 256 22.83 -12.35 13.90
N VAL A 257 23.00 -13.59 14.34
CA VAL A 257 21.98 -14.65 14.17
C VAL A 257 20.64 -14.23 14.79
N ARG A 258 20.63 -13.76 16.04
CA ARG A 258 19.39 -13.27 16.69
C ARG A 258 18.74 -12.12 15.92
N THR A 259 19.54 -11.18 15.42
CA THR A 259 19.01 -10.05 14.64
C THR A 259 18.34 -10.52 13.35
N LEU A 260 18.93 -11.51 12.65
CA LEU A 260 18.32 -12.11 11.45
C LEU A 260 17.07 -12.94 11.82
N ASP A 261 17.12 -13.66 12.95
CA ASP A 261 16.01 -14.15 13.78
C ASP A 261 14.77 -13.26 13.74
N ASP A 262 14.97 -12.09 14.32
CA ASP A 262 13.93 -11.11 14.57
C ASP A 262 13.44 -10.50 13.26
N ALA A 263 14.35 -10.19 12.34
CA ALA A 263 14.03 -9.66 11.01
C ALA A 263 13.17 -10.64 10.18
N GLU A 264 13.52 -11.93 10.16
CA GLU A 264 12.73 -12.94 9.45
C GLU A 264 11.32 -13.08 10.02
N ARG A 265 11.18 -13.09 11.35
CA ARG A 265 9.85 -13.10 12.00
C ARG A 265 9.02 -11.88 11.63
N HIS A 266 9.65 -10.70 11.56
CA HIS A 266 9.00 -9.47 11.12
C HIS A 266 8.53 -9.57 9.66
N PHE A 267 9.41 -9.99 8.75
CA PHE A 267 9.09 -10.13 7.33
C PHE A 267 7.98 -11.15 7.06
N GLU A 268 7.98 -12.28 7.77
CA GLU A 268 6.89 -13.26 7.66
C GLU A 268 5.57 -12.73 8.22
N ALA A 269 5.59 -11.90 9.27
CA ALA A 269 4.38 -11.30 9.84
C ALA A 269 3.73 -10.23 8.94
N THR A 270 4.49 -9.67 7.99
CA THR A 270 4.01 -8.64 7.05
C THR A 270 3.80 -9.14 5.62
N ARG A 271 4.20 -10.38 5.31
CA ARG A 271 4.26 -10.92 3.94
C ARG A 271 2.99 -10.81 3.10
N ASP A 272 1.81 -10.84 3.73
CA ASP A 272 0.51 -10.81 3.04
C ASP A 272 -0.11 -9.40 2.99
N ARG A 273 0.58 -8.38 3.53
CA ARG A 273 0.03 -7.02 3.68
C ARG A 273 0.34 -6.14 2.49
N ILE A 274 -0.68 -5.76 1.73
CA ILE A 274 -0.54 -4.68 0.73
C ILE A 274 -0.81 -3.32 1.37
N ASP A 275 0.22 -2.49 1.40
CA ASP A 275 0.21 -1.16 1.97
C ASP A 275 -0.17 -0.10 0.93
N GLN A 276 -0.89 0.91 1.39
CA GLN A 276 -1.18 2.06 0.55
C GLN A 276 0.02 2.98 0.48
N VAL A 277 0.26 3.54 -0.70
CA VAL A 277 1.16 4.68 -0.86
C VAL A 277 0.37 5.91 -0.51
N VAL A 278 0.87 6.69 0.46
CA VAL A 278 0.38 8.05 0.67
C VAL A 278 0.88 8.88 -0.50
N VAL A 279 0.03 9.05 -1.51
CA VAL A 279 0.25 10.04 -2.58
C VAL A 279 -0.07 11.39 -1.95
N ILE A 280 0.97 12.18 -1.70
CA ILE A 280 0.87 13.60 -1.35
C ILE A 280 0.79 14.39 -2.65
#